data_AF-A0A655SK74-F1
#
_entry.id   AF-A0A655SK74-F1
#
_cell.length_a   1.000
_cell.length_b   1.000
_cell.length_c   1.000
_cell.angle_alpha   90.00
_cell.angle_beta   90.00
_cell.angle_gamma   90.00
#
_symmetry.space_group_name_H-M   'P 1'
#
loop_
_entity.id
_entity.type
_entity.pdbx_description
1 polymer ?
#
loop_
_entity_poly.entity_id
_entity_poly.type
_entity_poly.pdbx_seq_one_letter_code
_entity_poly.pdbx_strand_id
1 'polypeptide(L)'
;MSELKHLGNINHCDVALSALEIILDGVASSESTERTRQAGAYLARLVMADSHGSFDTDKQKAILSIIEMASEVENPRFCSS
;
A
#
# COMPACT_ATOMS: atom_id res chain seq x y z
N MET A 1 -1.83 23.73 -31.27
CA MET A 1 -2.34 23.40 -29.93
C MET A 1 -1.69 22.10 -29.52
N SER A 2 -0.68 22.22 -28.66
CA SER A 2 0.37 21.23 -28.42
C SER A 2 0.51 20.98 -26.92
N GLU A 3 -0.50 20.41 -26.27
CA GLU A 3 -0.45 20.13 -24.82
C GLU A 3 -1.23 18.87 -24.40
N LEU A 4 -1.20 17.80 -25.21
CA LEU A 4 -1.73 16.48 -24.81
C LEU A 4 -0.71 15.34 -25.01
N LYS A 5 0.59 15.67 -24.99
CA LYS A 5 1.68 14.70 -24.99
C LYS A 5 2.44 14.75 -23.66
N HIS A 6 1.88 14.21 -22.58
CA HIS A 6 2.69 13.56 -21.52
C HIS A 6 1.92 12.89 -20.37
N LEU A 7 0.70 12.37 -20.55
CA LEU A 7 0.23 11.34 -19.61
C LEU A 7 0.81 10.02 -20.11
N GLY A 8 2.11 9.84 -19.82
CA GLY A 8 2.87 8.66 -20.19
C GLY A 8 2.09 7.42 -19.79
N ASN A 9 2.03 6.47 -20.72
CA ASN A 9 1.48 5.12 -20.57
C ASN A 9 1.41 4.66 -19.10
N ILE A 10 0.30 4.98 -18.42
CA ILE A 10 0.10 4.61 -17.02
C ILE A 10 -0.13 3.11 -17.08
N ASN A 11 0.91 2.33 -16.79
CA ASN A 11 0.78 0.90 -16.74
C ASN A 11 -0.11 0.60 -15.53
N HIS A 12 -1.15 -0.22 -15.69
CA HIS A 12 -2.09 -0.53 -14.60
C HIS A 12 -1.37 -1.09 -13.36
N CYS A 13 -0.23 -1.76 -13.59
CA CYS A 13 0.69 -2.19 -12.53
C CYS A 13 1.27 -1.04 -11.72
N ASP A 14 1.57 0.10 -12.35
CA ASP A 14 2.22 1.25 -11.69
C ASP A 14 1.24 1.92 -10.71
N VAL A 15 -0.04 2.01 -11.08
CA VAL A 15 -1.09 2.55 -10.19
C VAL A 15 -1.34 1.64 -8.99
N ALA A 16 -1.37 0.31 -9.21
CA ALA A 16 -1.52 -0.65 -8.13
C ALA A 16 -0.36 -0.59 -7.13
N LEU A 17 0.87 -0.45 -7.63
CA LEU A 17 2.05 -0.26 -6.78
C LEU A 17 1.96 1.05 -5.98
N SER A 18 1.64 2.17 -6.62
CA SER A 18 1.47 3.44 -5.91
C SER A 18 0.33 3.41 -4.89
N ALA A 19 -0.76 2.68 -5.16
CA ALA A 19 -1.82 2.48 -4.18
C ALA A 19 -1.34 1.69 -2.96
N LEU A 20 -0.54 0.63 -3.17
CA LEU A 20 0.06 -0.15 -2.07
C LEU A 20 1.05 0.70 -1.26
N GLU A 21 1.83 1.57 -1.90
CA GLU A 21 2.71 2.53 -1.22
C GLU A 21 1.92 3.49 -0.32
N ILE A 22 0.82 4.07 -0.82
CA ILE A 22 -0.04 4.95 -0.03
C ILE A 22 -0.64 4.21 1.17
N ILE A 23 -1.06 2.95 0.99
CA ILE A 23 -1.58 2.12 2.08
C ILE A 23 -0.48 1.88 3.13
N LEU A 24 0.74 1.55 2.70
CA LEU A 24 1.88 1.34 3.58
C LEU A 24 2.20 2.60 4.41
N ASP A 25 2.30 3.75 3.76
CA ASP A 25 2.55 5.04 4.42
C ASP A 25 1.45 5.38 5.43
N GLY A 26 0.19 5.12 5.07
CA GLY A 26 -0.96 5.32 5.94
C GLY A 26 -0.93 4.42 7.16
N VAL A 27 -0.58 3.14 7.00
CA VAL A 27 -0.44 2.18 8.11
C VAL A 27 0.70 2.59 9.03
N ALA A 28 1.89 2.87 8.47
CA ALA A 28 3.07 3.29 9.23
C ALA A 28 2.87 4.63 9.97
N SER A 29 2.05 5.53 9.42
CA SER A 29 1.77 6.84 9.99
C SER A 29 0.55 6.87 10.92
N SER A 30 -0.14 5.75 11.10
CA SER A 30 -1.29 5.64 12.00
C SER A 30 -0.87 5.20 13.41
N GLU A 31 -1.82 5.19 14.34
CA GLU A 31 -1.60 4.52 15.62
C GLU A 31 -1.46 3.01 15.39
N SER A 32 -0.47 2.41 16.05
CA SER A 32 -0.20 0.97 16.05
C SER A 32 -1.31 0.23 16.79
N THR A 33 -2.41 -0.03 16.09
CA THR A 33 -3.56 -0.77 16.62
C THR A 33 -3.87 -1.98 15.73
N GLU A 34 -4.49 -2.99 16.33
CA GLU A 34 -5.01 -4.14 15.60
C GLU A 34 -5.98 -3.75 14.46
N ARG A 35 -6.75 -2.68 14.67
CA ARG A 35 -7.66 -2.15 13.63
C ARG A 35 -6.88 -1.59 12.44
N THR A 36 -5.81 -0.83 12.69
CA THR A 36 -4.94 -0.28 11.65
C THR A 36 -4.32 -1.40 10.81
N ARG A 37 -3.79 -2.43 11.47
CA ARG A 37 -3.22 -3.63 10.82
C ARG A 37 -4.24 -4.33 9.92
N GLN A 38 -5.43 -4.60 10.45
CA GLN A 38 -6.51 -5.25 9.71
C GLN A 38 -6.99 -4.42 8.51
N ALA A 39 -7.11 -3.10 8.69
CA ALA A 39 -7.52 -2.19 7.61
C ALA A 39 -6.47 -2.14 6.49
N GLY A 40 -5.18 -2.03 6.83
CA GLY A 40 -4.08 -2.08 5.87
C GLY A 40 -4.08 -3.36 5.04
N ALA A 41 -4.17 -4.52 5.71
CA ALA A 41 -4.21 -5.81 5.04
C ALA A 41 -5.46 -5.98 4.15
N TYR A 42 -6.61 -5.46 4.59
CA TYR A 42 -7.85 -5.46 3.80
C TYR A 42 -7.71 -4.65 2.51
N LEU A 43 -7.23 -3.41 2.61
CA LEU A 43 -7.05 -2.52 1.45
C LEU A 43 -6.02 -3.07 0.48
N ALA A 44 -4.90 -3.61 0.98
CA ALA A 44 -3.87 -4.22 0.12
C ALA A 44 -4.44 -5.41 -0.67
N ARG A 45 -5.28 -6.26 -0.05
CA ARG A 45 -5.94 -7.37 -0.75
C ARG A 45 -6.89 -6.89 -1.84
N LEU A 46 -7.62 -5.79 -1.62
CA LEU A 46 -8.50 -5.21 -2.64
C LEU A 46 -7.68 -4.73 -3.85
N VAL A 47 -6.60 -4.00 -3.63
CA VAL A 47 -5.71 -3.53 -4.71
C VAL A 47 -5.14 -4.71 -5.49
N MET A 48 -4.60 -5.72 -4.80
CA MET A 48 -4.03 -6.91 -5.46
C MET A 48 -5.08 -7.70 -6.25
N ALA A 49 -6.32 -7.80 -5.75
CA ALA A 49 -7.42 -8.46 -6.44
C ALA A 49 -7.83 -7.71 -7.73
N ASP A 50 -7.82 -6.37 -7.69
CA ASP A 50 -8.10 -5.50 -8.83
C ASP A 50 -6.97 -5.50 -9.88
N SER A 51 -5.76 -5.91 -9.48
CA SER A 51 -4.57 -5.90 -10.34
C SER A 51 -4.50 -7.06 -11.35
N HIS A 52 -5.59 -7.80 -11.58
CA HIS A 52 -5.73 -8.86 -12.59
C HIS A 52 -4.56 -9.86 -12.68
N GLY A 53 -3.95 -10.23 -11.54
CA GLY A 53 -2.86 -11.21 -11.49
C GLY A 53 -1.45 -10.66 -11.72
N SER A 54 -1.25 -9.33 -11.71
CA SER A 54 0.08 -8.70 -11.77
C SER A 54 0.99 -9.08 -10.59
N PHE A 55 0.42 -9.62 -9.52
CA PHE A 55 1.14 -10.13 -8.35
C PHE A 55 0.96 -11.64 -8.24
N ASP A 56 2.04 -12.39 -8.38
CA ASP A 56 2.06 -13.81 -8.03
C ASP A 56 1.91 -14.01 -6.51
N THR A 57 1.64 -15.25 -6.10
CA THR A 57 1.37 -15.59 -4.70
C THR A 57 2.49 -15.19 -3.75
N ASP A 58 3.75 -15.23 -4.19
CA ASP A 58 4.89 -14.90 -3.33
C ASP A 58 5.03 -13.39 -3.15
N LYS A 59 4.82 -12.60 -4.21
CA LYS A 59 4.72 -11.14 -4.13
C LYS A 59 3.55 -10.71 -3.25
N GLN A 60 2.39 -11.35 -3.38
CA GLN A 60 1.23 -11.02 -2.53
C GLN A 60 1.53 -11.26 -1.05
N LYS A 61 2.17 -12.38 -0.71
CA LYS A 61 2.61 -12.66 0.67
C LYS A 61 3.60 -11.61 1.16
N ALA A 62 4.61 -11.28 0.35
CA ALA A 62 5.62 -10.28 0.70
C ALA A 62 4.99 -8.90 0.98
N ILE A 63 4.07 -8.45 0.12
CA ILE A 63 3.34 -7.19 0.30
C ILE A 63 2.55 -7.21 1.62
N LEU A 64 1.80 -8.28 1.90
CA LEU A 64 1.02 -8.38 3.13
C LEU A 64 1.90 -8.40 4.39
N SER A 65 3.04 -9.08 4.35
CA SER A 65 4.01 -9.05 5.45
C SER A 65 4.59 -7.66 5.67
N ILE A 66 4.87 -6.89 4.61
CA ILE A 66 5.36 -5.51 4.71
C ILE A 66 4.31 -4.61 5.37
N ILE A 67 3.04 -4.73 4.96
CA ILE A 67 1.93 -3.98 5.56
C ILE A 67 1.75 -4.34 7.05
N GLU A 68 1.88 -5.62 7.38
CA GLU A 68 1.80 -6.07 8.77
C GLU A 68 2.94 -5.50 9.62
N MET A 69 4.19 -5.60 9.14
CA MET A 69 5.35 -5.01 9.83
C MET A 69 5.18 -3.50 10.04
N ALA A 70 4.64 -2.78 9.06
CA ALA A 70 4.42 -1.34 9.18
C ALA A 70 3.44 -0.96 10.29
N SER A 71 2.53 -1.86 10.66
CA SER A 71 1.58 -1.64 11.76
C SER A 71 2.19 -1.87 13.15
N GLU A 72 3.33 -2.55 13.21
CA GLU A 72 4.05 -2.89 14.46
C GLU A 72 5.10 -1.84 14.83
N VAL A 73 5.44 -0.94 13.90
CA VAL A 73 6.38 0.15 14.16
C VAL A 73 5.69 1.16 15.06
N GLU A 74 6.24 1.37 16.27
CA GLU A 74 5.86 2.51 17.10
C GLU A 74 6.07 3.80 16.30
N ASN A 75 4.97 4.48 16.01
CA ASN A 75 5.01 5.66 15.18
C ASN A 75 5.71 6.80 15.95
N PRO A 76 6.83 7.34 15.44
CA PRO A 76 7.62 8.34 16.13
C PRO A 76 6.87 9.65 16.38
N ARG A 77 5.73 9.91 15.71
CA ARG A 77 4.86 11.06 15.99
C ARG A 77 4.00 10.90 17.24
N PHE A 78 3.77 9.66 17.69
CA PHE A 78 2.96 9.34 18.87
C PHE A 78 3.79 8.90 20.07
N CYS A 79 5.13 9.00 20.01
CA CYS A 79 5.98 8.97 21.20
C CYS A 79 5.70 10.23 22.04
N SER A 80 4.70 10.15 22.90
CA SER A 80 4.44 11.15 23.94
C SER A 80 5.62 11.17 24.92
N SER A 81 6.35 12.30 24.93
CA SER A 81 7.17 12.76 26.05
C SER A 81 6.32 13.08 27.28
#